data_AF-A0A3A8JQM1-F1
#
_entry.id   AF-A0A3A8JQM1-F1
#
_cell.length_a   1.000
_cell.length_b   1.000
_cell.length_c   1.000
_cell.angle_alpha   90.00
_cell.angle_beta   90.00
_cell.angle_gamma   90.00
#
_symmetry.space_group_name_H-M   'P 1'
#
loop_
_entity.id
_entity.type
_entity.pdbx_description
1 polymer ?
#
loop_
_entity_poly.entity_id
_entity_poly.type
_entity_poly.pdbx_seq_one_letter_code
_entity_poly.pdbx_strand_id
1 'polypeptide(L)'
;MHAACRELPTIEECRAAARSITDECLRECVSLQCGGTKINCGADVKKECALRKGTGVSALGYVWRPADAGCQNPVSEVNWCEEPSSRECRAQAMVHELAHACGWKHRQGLGVPADDGDLRCE
;
A
#
# COMPACT_ATOMS: atom_id res chain seq x y z
N MET A 1 -1.58 -9.89 -23.09
CA MET A 1 -2.42 -9.31 -22.01
C MET A 1 -1.75 -9.66 -20.70
N HIS A 2 -1.29 -8.69 -19.92
CA HIS A 2 -0.93 -8.96 -18.53
C HIS A 2 -2.23 -9.26 -17.78
N ALA A 3 -2.31 -10.42 -17.12
CA ALA A 3 -3.46 -10.72 -16.25
C ALA A 3 -3.57 -9.63 -15.17
N ALA A 4 -4.79 -9.24 -14.81
CA ALA A 4 -5.01 -8.34 -13.69
C ALA A 4 -4.40 -8.95 -12.42
N CYS A 5 -3.76 -8.13 -11.59
CA CYS A 5 -3.20 -8.58 -10.32
C CYS A 5 -4.28 -9.18 -9.44
N ARG A 6 -3.97 -10.29 -8.77
CA ARG A 6 -4.87 -10.96 -7.84
C ARG A 6 -4.77 -10.36 -6.45
N GLU A 7 -5.75 -10.70 -5.63
CA GLU A 7 -5.77 -10.34 -4.22
C GLU A 7 -5.69 -8.83 -3.95
N LEU A 8 -6.25 -8.02 -4.84
CA LEU A 8 -6.43 -6.59 -4.61
C LEU A 8 -7.70 -6.34 -3.79
N PRO A 9 -7.71 -5.31 -2.91
CA PRO A 9 -8.95 -4.80 -2.34
C PRO A 9 -9.76 -4.05 -3.41
N THR A 10 -11.07 -3.87 -3.18
CA THR A 10 -11.85 -2.94 -4.00
C THR A 10 -11.52 -1.48 -3.66
N ILE A 11 -11.93 -0.55 -4.54
CA ILE A 11 -11.76 0.89 -4.30
C ILE A 11 -12.48 1.31 -3.01
N GLU A 12 -13.67 0.76 -2.77
CA GLU A 12 -14.50 1.04 -1.59
C GLU A 12 -13.83 0.53 -0.32
N GLU A 13 -13.24 -0.67 -0.34
CA GLU A 13 -12.51 -1.22 0.81
C GLU A 13 -11.28 -0.38 1.15
N CYS A 14 -10.50 -0.01 0.13
CA CYS A 14 -9.34 0.86 0.29
C CYS A 14 -9.75 2.22 0.90
N ARG A 15 -10.79 2.86 0.34
CA ARG A 15 -11.29 4.16 0.86
C ARG A 15 -11.89 4.04 2.25
N ALA A 16 -12.53 2.93 2.59
CA ALA A 16 -13.04 2.69 3.93
C ALA A 16 -11.90 2.58 4.94
N ALA A 17 -10.86 1.81 4.62
CA ALA A 17 -9.66 1.69 5.45
C ALA A 17 -8.91 3.03 5.60
N ALA A 18 -8.85 3.86 4.55
CA ALA A 18 -8.19 5.16 4.58
C ALA A 18 -8.82 6.16 5.57
N ARG A 19 -10.06 5.93 6.02
CA ARG A 19 -10.76 6.81 6.99
C ARG A 19 -10.08 6.86 8.36
N SER A 20 -9.25 5.87 8.70
CA SER A 20 -8.49 5.90 9.96
C SER A 20 -7.37 6.95 9.96
N ILE A 21 -6.96 7.44 8.78
CA ILE A 21 -5.88 8.42 8.65
C ILE A 21 -6.36 9.77 9.20
N THR A 22 -5.61 10.30 10.16
CA THR A 22 -5.97 11.54 10.88
C THR A 22 -5.53 12.79 10.13
N ASP A 23 -4.37 12.75 9.47
CA ASP A 23 -3.89 13.84 8.63
C ASP A 23 -4.74 13.98 7.36
N GLU A 24 -5.29 15.19 7.14
CA GLU A 24 -6.24 15.45 6.06
C GLU A 24 -5.59 15.32 4.68
N CYS A 25 -4.41 15.92 4.48
CA CYS A 25 -3.71 15.89 3.20
C CYS A 25 -3.34 14.45 2.80
N LEU A 26 -2.83 13.68 3.76
CA LEU A 26 -2.51 12.27 3.58
C LEU A 26 -3.76 11.45 3.27
N ARG A 27 -4.84 11.61 4.05
CA ARG A 27 -6.09 10.87 3.85
C ARG A 27 -6.70 11.12 2.48
N GLU A 28 -6.74 12.38 2.03
CA GLU A 28 -7.25 12.75 0.71
C GLU A 28 -6.41 12.14 -0.40
N CYS A 29 -5.08 12.26 -0.30
CA CYS A 29 -4.14 11.68 -1.25
C CYS A 29 -4.35 10.15 -1.39
N VAL A 30 -4.40 9.43 -0.26
CA VAL A 30 -4.62 7.98 -0.26
C VAL A 30 -5.99 7.63 -0.86
N SER A 31 -7.05 8.36 -0.48
CA SER A 31 -8.42 8.09 -0.95
C SER A 31 -8.59 8.31 -2.46
N LEU A 32 -7.88 9.29 -3.03
CA LEU A 32 -7.79 9.51 -4.48
C LEU A 32 -7.03 8.36 -5.15
N GLN A 33 -5.89 7.99 -4.60
CA GLN A 33 -5.06 6.91 -5.15
C GLN A 33 -5.73 5.53 -5.12
N CYS A 34 -6.62 5.25 -4.16
CA CYS A 34 -7.39 4.00 -4.12
C CYS A 34 -8.10 3.65 -5.45
N GLY A 35 -8.40 4.63 -6.30
CA GLY A 35 -8.98 4.41 -7.64
C GLY A 35 -8.12 4.91 -8.81
N GLY A 36 -6.94 5.47 -8.55
CA GLY A 36 -6.09 6.12 -9.56
C GLY A 36 -4.66 5.61 -9.62
N THR A 37 -4.24 4.76 -8.68
CA THR A 37 -2.88 4.21 -8.66
C THR A 37 -2.72 3.11 -9.71
N LYS A 38 -1.51 3.00 -10.26
CA LYS A 38 -1.12 1.90 -11.14
C LYS A 38 -0.58 0.76 -10.30
N ILE A 39 -1.19 -0.42 -10.43
CA ILE A 39 -0.74 -1.62 -9.73
C ILE A 39 0.15 -2.46 -10.65
N ASN A 40 1.36 -2.77 -10.19
CA ASN A 40 2.30 -3.66 -10.85
C ASN A 40 2.40 -4.99 -10.10
N CYS A 41 2.26 -6.12 -10.80
CA CYS A 41 2.44 -7.48 -10.24
C CYS A 41 3.18 -8.40 -11.23
N GLY A 42 4.07 -7.81 -12.03
CA GLY A 42 4.86 -8.53 -13.03
C GLY A 42 5.90 -9.48 -12.43
N ALA A 43 6.64 -10.18 -13.28
CA ALA A 43 7.65 -11.14 -12.86
C ALA A 43 8.73 -10.52 -11.95
N ASP A 44 9.17 -9.30 -12.25
CA ASP A 44 10.17 -8.59 -11.44
C ASP A 44 9.64 -8.23 -10.04
N VAL A 45 8.35 -7.83 -9.95
CA VAL A 45 7.68 -7.59 -8.67
C VAL A 45 7.64 -8.87 -7.84
N LYS A 46 7.25 -10.00 -8.45
CA LYS A 46 7.20 -11.29 -7.77
C LYS A 46 8.56 -11.72 -7.22
N LYS A 47 9.62 -11.49 -7.99
CA LYS A 47 10.99 -11.77 -7.56
C LYS A 47 11.38 -10.91 -6.35
N GLU A 48 11.09 -9.62 -6.39
CA GLU A 48 11.37 -8.69 -5.29
C GLU A 48 10.56 -9.04 -4.02
N CYS A 49 9.29 -9.39 -4.18
CA CYS A 49 8.44 -9.86 -3.09
C CYS A 49 8.99 -11.14 -2.42
N ALA A 50 9.49 -12.10 -3.22
CA ALA A 50 10.11 -13.31 -2.67
C ALA A 50 11.39 -13.00 -1.88
N LEU A 51 12.20 -12.04 -2.32
CA LEU A 51 13.40 -11.60 -1.58
C LEU A 51 13.03 -10.96 -0.24
N ARG A 52 12.00 -10.11 -0.23
CA ARG A 52 11.50 -9.45 0.99
C ARG A 52 10.89 -10.44 1.98
N LYS A 53 10.17 -11.46 1.51
CA LYS A 53 9.65 -12.53 2.37
C LYS A 53 10.76 -13.28 3.10
N GLY A 54 11.90 -13.48 2.43
CA GLY A 54 13.09 -14.12 3.02
C GLY A 54 13.71 -13.36 4.21
N THR A 55 13.34 -12.09 4.44
CA THR A 55 13.80 -11.31 5.59
C THR A 55 12.85 -11.35 6.79
N GLY A 56 11.77 -12.13 6.71
CA GLY A 56 10.79 -12.29 7.78
C GLY A 56 9.67 -11.25 7.78
N VAL A 57 9.64 -10.33 6.80
CA VAL A 57 8.56 -9.36 6.63
C VAL A 57 7.60 -9.85 5.56
N SER A 58 6.36 -10.15 5.94
CA SER A 58 5.29 -10.51 4.99
C SER A 58 4.59 -9.23 4.51
N ALA A 59 5.18 -8.55 3.53
CA ALA A 59 4.54 -7.40 2.90
C ALA A 59 3.62 -7.84 1.76
N LEU A 60 2.39 -7.33 1.73
CA LEU A 60 1.48 -7.55 0.60
C LEU A 60 1.80 -6.67 -0.61
N GLY A 61 2.59 -5.62 -0.42
CA GLY A 61 3.07 -4.75 -1.49
C GLY A 61 4.28 -3.91 -1.06
N TYR A 62 4.74 -3.04 -1.95
CA TYR A 62 5.75 -2.04 -1.66
C TYR A 62 5.67 -0.87 -2.65
N VAL A 63 6.13 0.30 -2.20
CA VAL A 63 6.29 1.50 -3.04
C VAL A 63 7.75 1.95 -3.09
N TRP A 64 8.22 2.30 -4.29
CA TRP A 64 9.46 3.05 -4.45
C TRP A 64 9.14 4.54 -4.35
N ARG A 65 9.69 5.22 -3.34
CA ARG A 65 9.44 6.65 -3.12
C ARG A 65 10.72 7.48 -3.36
N PRO A 66 10.65 8.57 -4.15
CA PRO A 66 11.70 9.59 -4.14
C PRO A 66 11.67 10.40 -2.84
N ALA A 67 12.73 11.16 -2.57
CA ALA A 67 12.89 11.89 -1.31
C ALA A 67 11.89 13.04 -1.12
N ASP A 68 11.35 13.57 -2.21
CA ASP A 68 10.41 14.69 -2.30
C ASP A 68 8.94 14.24 -2.45
N ALA A 69 8.66 12.93 -2.36
CA ALA A 69 7.29 12.43 -2.36
C ALA A 69 6.49 12.96 -1.17
N GLY A 70 5.25 13.36 -1.43
CA GLY A 70 4.35 13.95 -0.43
C GLY A 70 2.90 13.91 -0.91
N CYS A 71 1.95 14.28 -0.06
CA CYS A 71 0.52 14.25 -0.40
C CYS A 71 0.15 15.17 -1.59
N GLN A 72 0.95 16.22 -1.85
CA GLN A 72 0.80 17.12 -3.00
C GLN A 72 1.54 16.66 -4.26
N ASN A 73 2.49 15.74 -4.12
CA ASN A 73 3.27 15.17 -5.23
C ASN A 73 3.48 13.66 -4.97
N PRO A 74 2.39 12.86 -5.02
CA PRO A 74 2.50 11.45 -4.68
C PRO A 74 3.12 10.64 -5.81
N VAL A 75 3.74 9.53 -5.44
CA VAL A 75 4.00 8.44 -6.38
C VAL A 75 2.67 7.75 -6.69
N SER A 76 2.44 7.39 -7.96
CA SER A 76 1.19 6.80 -8.44
C SER A 76 1.32 5.33 -8.82
N GLU A 77 2.30 4.62 -8.25
CA GLU A 77 2.55 3.20 -8.52
C GLU A 77 2.74 2.40 -7.24
N VAL A 78 2.07 1.24 -7.16
CA VAL A 78 2.24 0.24 -6.11
C VAL A 78 2.66 -1.07 -6.74
N ASN A 79 3.68 -1.72 -6.18
CA ASN A 79 4.06 -3.07 -6.55
C ASN A 79 3.39 -4.05 -5.58
N TRP A 80 2.62 -4.99 -6.12
CA TRP A 80 1.77 -5.89 -5.33
C TRP A 80 2.29 -7.33 -5.37
N CYS A 81 2.41 -7.94 -4.18
CA CYS A 81 3.02 -9.25 -4.01
C CYS A 81 2.05 -10.43 -4.22
N GLU A 82 0.76 -10.18 -4.40
CA GLU A 82 -0.28 -11.20 -4.61
C GLU A 82 -0.28 -12.34 -3.56
N GLU A 83 0.22 -12.08 -2.35
CA GLU A 83 0.21 -13.05 -1.26
C GLU A 83 -1.22 -13.24 -0.73
N PRO A 84 -1.66 -14.49 -0.48
CA PRO A 84 -2.99 -14.74 0.06
C PRO A 84 -3.16 -14.07 1.43
N SER A 85 -4.27 -13.34 1.60
CA SER A 85 -4.63 -12.70 2.86
C SER A 85 -6.12 -12.43 2.96
N SER A 86 -6.63 -12.03 4.12
CA SER A 86 -8.01 -11.61 4.31
C SER A 86 -8.32 -10.33 3.52
N ARG A 87 -9.59 -10.08 3.18
CA ARG A 87 -10.00 -8.87 2.45
C ARG A 87 -9.65 -7.58 3.21
N GLU A 88 -9.87 -7.59 4.52
CA GLU A 88 -9.53 -6.49 5.40
C GLU A 88 -8.04 -6.18 5.38
N CYS A 89 -7.19 -7.22 5.49
CA CYS A 89 -5.75 -7.03 5.45
C CYS A 89 -5.28 -6.46 4.10
N ARG A 90 -5.84 -6.92 2.98
CA ARG A 90 -5.50 -6.38 1.66
C ARG A 90 -5.81 -4.89 1.58
N ALA A 91 -6.94 -4.46 2.15
CA ALA A 91 -7.33 -3.06 2.19
C ALA A 91 -6.39 -2.23 3.07
N GLN A 92 -6.07 -2.73 4.28
CA GLN A 92 -5.13 -2.07 5.19
C GLN A 92 -3.72 -1.97 4.59
N ALA A 93 -3.23 -3.04 3.94
CA ALA A 93 -1.96 -3.04 3.24
C ALA A 93 -1.93 -2.06 2.07
N MET A 94 -2.99 -2.02 1.26
CA MET A 94 -3.08 -1.04 0.17
C MET A 94 -3.03 0.39 0.70
N VAL A 95 -3.75 0.69 1.78
CA VAL A 95 -3.71 2.00 2.44
C VAL A 95 -2.31 2.31 2.98
N HIS A 96 -1.63 1.33 3.58
CA HIS A 96 -0.25 1.47 4.06
C HIS A 96 0.71 1.85 2.92
N GLU A 97 0.66 1.13 1.81
CA GLU A 97 1.52 1.39 0.65
C GLU A 97 1.19 2.74 -0.01
N LEU A 98 -0.09 3.06 -0.17
CA LEU A 98 -0.51 4.35 -0.69
C LEU A 98 -0.12 5.50 0.23
N ALA A 99 -0.14 5.31 1.54
CA ALA A 99 0.34 6.32 2.48
C ALA A 99 1.84 6.60 2.23
N HIS A 100 2.66 5.57 2.05
CA HIS A 100 4.06 5.76 1.64
C HIS A 100 4.20 6.48 0.31
N ALA A 101 3.34 6.18 -0.66
CA ALA A 101 3.31 6.87 -1.95
C ALA A 101 2.95 8.36 -1.80
N CYS A 102 2.14 8.70 -0.79
CA CYS A 102 1.78 10.06 -0.36
C CYS A 102 2.80 10.68 0.62
N GLY A 103 3.98 10.10 0.80
CA GLY A 103 5.08 10.66 1.60
C GLY A 103 5.04 10.35 3.10
N TRP A 104 4.10 9.52 3.55
CA TRP A 104 4.09 9.05 4.93
C TRP A 104 5.31 8.15 5.24
N LYS A 105 5.79 8.24 6.47
CA LYS A 105 6.87 7.40 7.03
C LYS A 105 6.35 6.67 8.26
N HIS A 106 6.83 5.45 8.48
CA HIS A 106 6.52 4.69 9.69
C HIS A 106 6.74 5.53 10.95
N ARG A 107 5.92 5.29 11.97
CA ARG A 107 5.97 5.89 13.31
C ARG A 107 5.65 7.38 13.37
N GLN A 108 4.85 7.87 12.43
CA GLN A 108 4.32 9.24 12.48
C GLN A 108 3.00 9.33 13.27
N GLY A 109 2.35 8.20 13.59
CA GLY A 109 1.14 8.20 14.43
C GLY A 109 -0.09 8.83 13.75
N LEU A 110 -0.13 8.82 12.41
CA LEU A 110 -1.18 9.47 11.62
C LEU A 110 -2.38 8.55 11.30
N GLY A 111 -2.56 7.47 12.08
CA GLY A 111 -3.67 6.53 11.89
C GLY A 111 -3.54 5.63 10.64
N VAL A 112 -2.34 5.54 10.06
CA VAL A 112 -2.04 4.60 8.98
C VAL A 112 -1.92 3.17 9.56
N PRO A 113 -2.57 2.16 8.95
CA PRO A 113 -2.43 0.77 9.38
C PRO A 113 -0.96 0.33 9.41
N ALA A 114 -0.58 -0.50 10.39
CA ALA A 114 0.80 -0.93 10.60
C ALA A 114 1.79 0.24 10.68
N ASP A 115 1.55 1.20 11.59
CA ASP A 115 2.38 2.40 11.74
C ASP A 115 3.87 2.07 11.99
N ASP A 116 4.18 0.91 12.56
CA ASP A 116 5.53 0.40 12.80
C ASP A 116 6.12 -0.42 11.64
N GLY A 117 5.36 -0.66 10.57
CA GLY A 117 5.73 -1.48 9.42
C GLY A 117 5.38 -2.97 9.56
N ASP A 118 4.77 -3.39 10.68
CA ASP A 118 4.35 -4.77 10.91
C ASP A 118 2.83 -4.90 10.75
N LEU A 119 2.39 -5.26 9.55
CA LEU A 119 0.98 -5.52 9.29
C LEU A 119 0.63 -6.95 9.68
N ARG A 120 0.07 -7.10 10.89
CA ARG A 120 -0.38 -8.39 11.42
C ARG A 120 -1.75 -8.73 10.85
N CYS A 121 -1.72 -9.56 9.82
CA CYS A 121 -2.92 -10.13 9.22
C CYS A 121 -3.09 -11.55 9.75
N GLU A 122 -3.93 -11.70 10.78
CA GLU A 122 -4.40 -13.00 11.26
C GLU A 122 -5.46 -13.60 10.32
#